data_AF-A0A1B9AU48-F1
#
_entry.id   AF-A0A1B9AU48-F1
#
_cell.length_a   1.000
_cell.length_b   1.000
_cell.length_c   1.000
_cell.angle_alpha   90.00
_cell.angle_beta   90.00
_cell.angle_gamma   90.00
#
_symmetry.space_group_name_H-M   'P 1'
#
loop_
_entity.id
_entity.type
_entity.pdbx_description
1 polymer ?
#
loop_
_entity_poly.entity_id
_entity_poly.type
_entity_poly.pdbx_seq_one_letter_code
_entity_poly.pdbx_strand_id
1 'polypeptide(L)'
;MSFFTVELDTTAPEISIIAPSYAGRDNWNKVVVQGNEVLGSKQEFYFIDSLGDRHDVTFLHEKDHYVGEVRFNDFPNGITTFYAVAEDEVGNVAPKAELSINIVGNPLKGVVDFSIYGRSPDYELTKRKQNMLVFSRGTEMNSAARAKVINPQTRTGVISIE
;
A
#
# COMPACT_ATOMS: atom_id res chain seq x y z
N MET A 1 -38.12 52.73 10.21
CA MET A 1 -38.00 51.26 10.26
C MET A 1 -36.67 50.90 9.64
N SER A 2 -35.84 50.14 10.35
CA SER A 2 -34.59 49.60 9.81
C SER A 2 -34.77 48.11 9.62
N PHE A 3 -34.36 47.59 8.49
CA PHE A 3 -34.30 46.16 8.21
C PHE A 3 -32.88 45.80 7.77
N PHE A 4 -32.53 44.54 7.92
CA PHE A 4 -31.31 43.96 7.36
C PHE A 4 -31.69 42.66 6.64
N THR A 5 -30.86 42.26 5.70
CA THR A 5 -31.00 41.01 4.94
C THR A 5 -30.04 39.99 5.52
N VAL A 6 -30.51 38.75 5.68
CA VAL A 6 -29.68 37.58 6.00
C VAL A 6 -29.76 36.64 4.82
N GLU A 7 -28.61 36.26 4.28
CA GLU A 7 -28.51 35.19 3.29
C GLU A 7 -28.14 33.91 4.04
N LEU A 8 -28.98 32.89 3.89
CA LEU A 8 -28.78 31.56 4.45
C LEU A 8 -28.36 30.64 3.32
N ASP A 9 -27.14 30.13 3.42
CA ASP A 9 -26.70 29.03 2.59
C ASP A 9 -27.00 27.71 3.29
N THR A 10 -27.58 26.78 2.54
CA THR A 10 -28.02 25.45 3.00
C THR A 10 -27.61 24.35 2.04
N THR A 11 -26.80 24.68 1.03
CA THR A 11 -26.41 23.75 -0.01
C THR A 11 -25.12 23.05 0.42
N ALA A 12 -25.15 21.72 0.49
CA ALA A 12 -23.94 20.97 0.78
C ALA A 12 -23.02 20.88 -0.45
N PRO A 13 -21.70 20.85 -0.26
CA PRO A 13 -20.77 20.63 -1.35
C PRO A 13 -20.85 19.21 -1.89
N GLU A 14 -20.49 19.05 -3.15
CA GLU A 14 -20.21 17.74 -3.75
C GLU A 14 -18.70 17.48 -3.67
N ILE A 15 -18.32 16.27 -3.24
CA ILE A 15 -16.92 15.85 -3.15
C ILE A 15 -16.64 14.61 -3.99
N SER A 16 -15.41 14.52 -4.50
CA SER A 16 -14.90 13.37 -5.26
C SER A 16 -13.51 12.98 -4.77
N ILE A 17 -13.17 11.70 -4.91
CA ILE A 17 -11.87 11.17 -4.49
C ILE A 17 -11.05 10.84 -5.73
N ILE A 18 -9.82 11.36 -5.78
CA ILE A 18 -8.83 11.07 -6.81
C ILE A 18 -7.66 10.35 -6.14
N ALA A 19 -7.56 9.06 -6.42
CA ALA A 19 -6.49 8.19 -5.94
C ALA A 19 -6.29 7.01 -6.90
N PRO A 20 -5.16 6.29 -6.83
CA PRO A 20 -4.97 5.11 -7.64
C PRO A 20 -5.96 4.00 -7.24
N SER A 21 -6.39 3.20 -8.21
CA SER A 21 -7.20 2.00 -7.95
C SER A 21 -6.35 0.81 -7.45
N TYR A 22 -5.03 0.94 -7.49
CA TYR A 22 -4.07 -0.08 -7.11
C TYR A 22 -2.81 0.55 -6.52
N ALA A 23 -2.33 0.03 -5.40
CA ALA A 23 -1.15 0.54 -4.73
C ALA A 23 -0.24 -0.56 -4.18
N GLY A 24 1.07 -0.35 -4.28
CA GLY A 24 2.07 -1.13 -3.57
C GLY A 24 2.27 -0.59 -2.15
N ARG A 25 2.54 -1.48 -1.19
CA ARG A 25 2.73 -1.13 0.23
C ARG A 25 3.87 -0.13 0.48
N ASP A 26 4.94 -0.22 -0.32
CA ASP A 26 6.17 0.53 -0.05
C ASP A 26 6.23 1.91 -0.71
N ASN A 27 5.26 2.24 -1.58
CA ASN A 27 5.26 3.48 -2.34
C ASN A 27 4.35 4.52 -1.69
N TRP A 28 4.72 5.79 -1.82
CA TRP A 28 3.83 6.91 -1.50
C TRP A 28 2.78 7.05 -2.60
N ASN A 29 1.52 7.18 -2.20
CA ASN A 29 0.39 7.33 -3.10
C ASN A 29 -0.29 8.66 -2.79
N LYS A 30 -0.42 9.50 -3.81
CA LYS A 30 -1.18 10.75 -3.70
C LYS A 30 -2.66 10.45 -3.63
N VAL A 31 -3.34 11.04 -2.66
CA VAL A 31 -4.80 11.01 -2.48
C VAL A 31 -5.29 12.44 -2.43
N VAL A 32 -6.32 12.74 -3.23
CA VAL A 32 -6.95 14.05 -3.24
C VAL A 32 -8.45 13.88 -3.00
N VAL A 33 -9.00 14.69 -2.10
CA VAL A 33 -10.45 14.88 -1.94
C VAL A 33 -10.77 16.25 -2.54
N GLN A 34 -11.52 16.29 -3.63
CA GLN A 34 -11.82 17.49 -4.40
C GLN A 34 -13.30 17.85 -4.23
N GLY A 35 -13.57 19.07 -3.79
CA GLY A 35 -14.89 19.68 -3.77
C GLY A 35 -15.24 20.36 -5.10
N ASN A 36 -16.52 20.55 -5.36
CA ASN A 36 -17.01 21.43 -6.43
C ASN A 36 -17.01 22.93 -6.05
N GLU A 37 -16.72 23.23 -4.78
CA GLU A 37 -16.63 24.57 -4.21
C GLU A 37 -15.58 24.62 -3.08
N VAL A 38 -15.43 25.77 -2.42
CA VAL A 38 -14.49 25.93 -1.31
C VAL A 38 -14.94 25.10 -0.10
N LEU A 39 -14.03 24.28 0.42
CA LEU A 39 -14.30 23.39 1.54
C LEU A 39 -13.87 24.05 2.86
N GLY A 40 -14.56 23.70 3.93
CA GLY A 40 -14.24 24.06 5.30
C GLY A 40 -13.05 23.27 5.86
N SER A 41 -12.78 23.42 7.15
CA SER A 41 -11.60 22.78 7.78
C SER A 41 -11.85 21.37 8.31
N LYS A 42 -13.12 20.96 8.47
CA LYS A 42 -13.47 19.66 9.02
C LYS A 42 -13.15 18.55 8.03
N GLN A 43 -12.42 17.55 8.52
CA GLN A 43 -12.03 16.35 7.77
C GLN A 43 -12.42 15.12 8.56
N GLU A 44 -13.26 14.26 7.98
CA GLU A 44 -13.47 12.90 8.49
C GLU A 44 -13.03 11.91 7.41
N PHE A 45 -11.71 11.73 7.31
CA PHE A 45 -11.05 10.91 6.31
C PHE A 45 -10.43 9.69 6.96
N TYR A 46 -10.76 8.51 6.45
CA TYR A 46 -10.23 7.27 6.97
C TYR A 46 -10.25 6.15 5.93
N PHE A 47 -9.33 5.21 6.09
CA PHE A 47 -9.34 3.96 5.36
C PHE A 47 -9.92 2.84 6.23
N ILE A 48 -10.66 1.93 5.62
CA ILE A 48 -10.97 0.62 6.19
C ILE A 48 -10.21 -0.41 5.37
N ASP A 49 -9.32 -1.15 6.02
CA ASP A 49 -8.51 -2.15 5.33
C ASP A 49 -9.26 -3.48 5.09
N SER A 50 -8.58 -4.44 4.45
CA SER A 50 -9.17 -5.73 4.11
C SER A 50 -9.48 -6.63 5.31
N LEU A 51 -8.97 -6.29 6.50
CA LEU A 51 -9.31 -6.96 7.76
C LEU A 51 -10.42 -6.24 8.54
N GLY A 52 -10.81 -5.04 8.09
CA GLY A 52 -11.84 -4.22 8.69
C GLY A 52 -11.31 -3.19 9.69
N ASP A 53 -9.99 -3.03 9.80
CA ASP A 53 -9.41 -2.05 10.71
C ASP A 53 -9.49 -0.63 10.13
N ARG A 54 -9.80 0.35 10.99
CA ARG A 54 -9.91 1.76 10.63
C ARG A 54 -8.59 2.49 10.82
N HIS A 55 -8.20 3.25 9.80
CA HIS A 55 -6.99 4.08 9.78
C HIS A 55 -7.37 5.53 9.44
N ASP A 56 -7.44 6.39 10.44
CA ASP A 56 -7.76 7.81 10.27
C ASP A 56 -6.56 8.59 9.69
N VAL A 57 -6.86 9.56 8.83
CA VAL A 57 -5.86 10.42 8.20
C VAL A 57 -6.31 11.87 8.19
N THR A 58 -5.34 12.79 8.18
CA THR A 58 -5.58 14.22 7.96
C THR A 58 -4.74 14.66 6.78
N PHE A 59 -5.36 15.38 5.85
CA PHE A 59 -4.71 15.90 4.65
C PHE A 59 -4.52 17.41 4.75
N LEU A 60 -3.60 17.93 3.93
CA LEU A 60 -3.41 19.36 3.79
C LEU A 60 -4.63 19.96 3.11
N HIS A 61 -5.24 20.97 3.72
CA HIS A 61 -6.40 21.67 3.18
C HIS A 61 -5.97 22.86 2.33
N GLU A 62 -6.41 22.91 1.08
CA GLU A 62 -6.15 23.99 0.14
C GLU A 62 -7.44 24.38 -0.58
N LYS A 63 -8.16 25.37 -0.04
CA LYS A 63 -9.41 25.91 -0.60
C LYS A 63 -10.46 24.82 -0.86
N ASP A 64 -10.59 24.40 -2.11
CA ASP A 64 -11.58 23.49 -2.64
C ASP A 64 -11.15 22.01 -2.58
N HIS A 65 -9.96 21.71 -2.06
CA HIS A 65 -9.48 20.34 -2.01
C HIS A 65 -8.58 20.05 -0.82
N TYR A 66 -8.39 18.76 -0.55
CA TYR A 66 -7.42 18.25 0.41
C TYR A 66 -6.43 17.32 -0.26
N VAL A 67 -5.15 17.46 0.06
CA VAL A 67 -4.06 16.65 -0.51
C VAL A 67 -3.30 15.91 0.57
N GLY A 68 -3.16 14.61 0.39
CA GLY A 68 -2.34 13.76 1.24
C GLY A 68 -1.45 12.81 0.44
N GLU A 69 -0.36 12.38 1.05
CA GLU A 69 0.45 11.26 0.59
C GLU A 69 0.31 10.13 1.61
N VAL A 70 -0.10 8.96 1.14
CA VAL A 70 -0.35 7.78 1.98
C VAL A 70 0.55 6.64 1.56
N ARG A 71 1.18 6.00 2.56
CA ARG A 71 1.94 4.76 2.39
C ARG A 71 1.18 3.63 3.08
N PHE A 72 0.98 2.53 2.37
CA PHE A 72 0.17 1.39 2.83
C PHE A 72 1.02 0.28 3.46
N ASN A 73 2.15 0.61 4.10
CA ASN A 73 3.08 -0.37 4.66
C ASN A 73 2.46 -1.23 5.77
N ASP A 74 1.56 -0.63 6.55
CA ASP A 74 0.88 -1.30 7.67
C ASP A 74 -0.48 -1.88 7.27
N PHE A 75 -0.83 -1.80 5.99
CA PHE A 75 -2.08 -2.35 5.48
C PHE A 75 -1.90 -3.81 5.04
N PRO A 76 -2.86 -4.69 5.35
CA PRO A 76 -2.92 -6.03 4.78
C PRO A 76 -3.09 -5.96 3.26
N ASN A 77 -2.67 -7.03 2.57
CA ASN A 77 -2.98 -7.17 1.15
C ASN A 77 -4.49 -7.34 0.96
N GLY A 78 -5.04 -6.81 -0.13
CA GLY A 78 -6.45 -6.90 -0.47
C GLY A 78 -7.08 -5.55 -0.71
N ILE A 79 -8.42 -5.51 -0.67
CA ILE A 79 -9.18 -4.29 -0.93
C ILE A 79 -9.22 -3.45 0.34
N THR A 80 -8.76 -2.21 0.22
CA THR A 80 -8.91 -1.15 1.22
C THR A 80 -9.88 -0.12 0.67
N THR A 81 -10.83 0.35 1.47
CA THR A 81 -11.79 1.40 1.08
C THR A 81 -11.45 2.70 1.79
N PHE A 82 -11.19 3.75 1.04
CA PHE A 82 -11.08 5.11 1.55
C PHE A 82 -12.46 5.73 1.65
N TYR A 83 -12.75 6.37 2.77
CA TYR A 83 -13.97 7.13 3.01
C TYR A 83 -13.62 8.58 3.31
N ALA A 84 -14.39 9.50 2.71
CA ALA A 84 -14.22 10.91 2.92
C ALA A 84 -15.55 11.61 3.20
N VAL A 85 -15.56 12.46 4.23
CA VAL A 85 -16.60 13.44 4.51
C VAL A 85 -15.91 14.79 4.79
N ALA A 86 -16.41 15.83 4.14
CA ALA A 86 -16.00 17.21 4.32
C ALA A 86 -17.23 18.11 4.45
N GLU A 87 -17.01 19.38 4.73
CA GLU A 87 -18.05 20.42 4.73
C GLU A 87 -17.57 21.63 3.93
N ASP A 88 -18.46 22.56 3.61
CA ASP A 88 -18.12 23.86 3.03
C ASP A 88 -17.67 24.87 4.11
N GLU A 89 -17.44 26.13 3.75
CA GLU A 89 -17.02 27.17 4.70
C GLU A 89 -18.11 27.57 5.72
N VAL A 90 -19.38 27.24 5.46
CA VAL A 90 -20.53 27.58 6.31
C VAL A 90 -21.06 26.39 7.13
N GLY A 91 -20.47 25.21 6.96
CA GLY A 91 -20.74 24.00 7.74
C GLY A 91 -21.78 23.05 7.13
N ASN A 92 -22.16 23.21 5.86
CA ASN A 92 -22.98 22.20 5.18
C ASN A 92 -22.12 20.98 4.85
N VAL A 93 -22.56 19.80 5.31
CA VAL A 93 -21.77 18.56 5.21
C VAL A 93 -22.06 17.84 3.91
N ALA A 94 -21.00 17.50 3.17
CA ALA A 94 -21.09 16.74 1.93
C ALA A 94 -21.64 15.32 2.16
N PRO A 95 -22.31 14.72 1.15
CA PRO A 95 -22.51 13.28 1.12
C PRO A 95 -21.18 12.52 1.22
N LYS A 96 -21.18 11.39 1.93
CA LYS A 96 -20.00 10.54 2.09
C LYS A 96 -19.52 10.02 0.73
N ALA A 97 -18.25 10.27 0.41
CA ALA A 97 -17.58 9.69 -0.74
C ALA A 97 -16.77 8.46 -0.34
N GLU A 98 -16.64 7.49 -1.26
CA GLU A 98 -15.84 6.28 -1.05
C GLU A 98 -15.07 5.88 -2.31
N LEU A 99 -13.88 5.30 -2.12
CA LEU A 99 -13.07 4.76 -3.21
C LEU A 99 -12.34 3.50 -2.74
N SER A 100 -12.43 2.42 -3.52
CA SER A 100 -11.70 1.18 -3.25
C SER A 100 -10.33 1.17 -3.94
N ILE A 101 -9.31 0.75 -3.19
CA ILE A 101 -7.92 0.65 -3.62
C ILE A 101 -7.46 -0.78 -3.36
N ASN A 102 -6.94 -1.47 -4.38
CA ASN A 102 -6.36 -2.79 -4.22
C ASN A 102 -4.89 -2.67 -3.76
N ILE A 103 -4.63 -3.07 -2.51
CA ILE A 103 -3.29 -3.10 -1.93
C ILE A 103 -2.63 -4.43 -2.23
N VAL A 104 -1.51 -4.38 -2.91
CA VAL A 104 -0.67 -5.54 -3.17
C VAL A 104 0.62 -5.51 -2.40
N GLY A 105 0.98 -6.66 -1.85
CA GLY A 105 2.32 -6.87 -1.34
C GLY A 105 3.30 -6.89 -2.50
N ASN A 106 4.48 -6.32 -2.29
CA ASN A 106 5.64 -6.74 -3.09
C ASN A 106 5.72 -8.27 -3.04
N PRO A 107 5.94 -8.96 -4.18
CA PRO A 107 6.33 -10.36 -4.13
C PRO A 107 7.54 -10.42 -3.20
N LEU A 108 7.49 -11.34 -2.23
CA LEU A 108 8.50 -11.50 -1.17
C LEU A 108 9.90 -11.17 -1.71
N LYS A 109 10.57 -10.14 -1.14
CA LYS A 109 12.02 -9.97 -1.29
C LYS A 109 12.69 -11.15 -0.59
N GLY A 110 12.64 -12.33 -1.23
CA GLY A 110 13.45 -13.46 -0.85
C GLY A 110 14.88 -13.12 -1.20
N VAL A 111 15.66 -12.69 -0.21
CA VAL A 111 17.12 -12.71 -0.31
C VAL A 111 17.49 -14.18 -0.45
N VAL A 112 17.96 -14.58 -1.64
CA VAL A 112 18.57 -15.89 -1.83
C VAL A 112 20.02 -15.74 -1.41
N ASP A 113 20.34 -16.10 -0.16
CA ASP A 113 21.73 -16.24 0.27
C ASP A 113 22.33 -17.49 -0.38
N PHE A 114 23.17 -17.28 -1.39
CA PHE A 114 24.02 -18.32 -1.96
C PHE A 114 25.31 -18.41 -1.14
N SER A 115 25.38 -19.29 -0.15
CA SER A 115 26.64 -19.62 0.54
C SER A 115 27.34 -20.78 -0.18
N ILE A 116 28.42 -20.49 -0.90
CA ILE A 116 29.31 -21.53 -1.46
C ILE A 116 30.26 -21.98 -0.35
N TYR A 117 30.03 -23.15 0.24
CA TYR A 117 31.00 -23.80 1.11
C TYR A 117 32.03 -24.57 0.26
N GLY A 118 33.03 -23.85 -0.24
CA GLY A 118 34.22 -24.46 -0.81
C GLY A 118 35.17 -24.88 0.31
N ARG A 119 35.23 -26.19 0.62
CA ARG A 119 36.38 -26.75 1.34
C ARG A 119 37.21 -27.52 0.32
N SER A 120 38.32 -26.93 -0.14
CA SER A 120 39.42 -27.70 -0.71
C SER A 120 40.72 -26.89 -0.57
N PRO A 121 41.75 -27.45 0.09
CA PRO A 121 43.10 -26.94 -0.09
C PRO A 121 43.53 -27.28 -1.52
N ASP A 122 44.15 -26.32 -2.18
CA ASP A 122 45.01 -26.47 -3.36
C ASP A 122 44.42 -27.29 -4.53
N TYR A 123 43.78 -26.60 -5.49
CA TYR A 123 43.58 -27.17 -6.82
C TYR A 123 43.84 -26.13 -7.92
N GLU A 124 44.91 -26.39 -8.67
CA GLU A 124 45.20 -25.85 -10.00
C GLU A 124 43.93 -25.86 -10.87
N LEU A 125 43.61 -24.71 -11.48
CA LEU A 125 42.50 -24.49 -12.41
C LEU A 125 42.70 -25.26 -13.71
N THR A 126 42.64 -26.59 -13.65
CA THR A 126 42.48 -27.41 -14.84
C THR A 126 40.99 -27.55 -15.12
N LYS A 127 40.53 -27.04 -16.28
CA LYS A 127 39.15 -27.15 -16.78
C LYS A 127 38.65 -28.61 -16.67
N ARG A 128 38.01 -28.95 -15.56
CA ARG A 128 37.26 -30.20 -15.38
C ARG A 128 35.83 -29.82 -15.08
N LYS A 129 34.90 -30.39 -15.85
CA LYS A 129 33.46 -30.35 -15.57
C LYS A 129 33.24 -30.87 -14.15
N GLN A 130 33.05 -29.99 -13.19
CA GLN A 130 32.65 -30.38 -11.84
C GLN A 130 31.12 -30.47 -11.80
N ASN A 131 30.62 -31.64 -11.43
CA ASN A 131 29.22 -31.80 -11.08
C ASN A 131 28.98 -31.06 -9.76
N MET A 132 28.47 -29.84 -9.81
CA MET A 132 28.07 -29.11 -8.60
C MET A 132 26.69 -29.56 -8.14
N LEU A 133 26.59 -30.00 -6.89
CA LEU A 133 25.33 -30.18 -6.18
C LEU A 133 24.87 -28.81 -5.68
N VAL A 134 23.89 -28.22 -6.34
CA VAL A 134 23.26 -26.97 -5.89
C VAL A 134 22.15 -27.29 -4.90
N PHE A 135 22.27 -26.80 -3.67
CA PHE A 135 21.20 -26.86 -2.68
C PHE A 135 20.46 -25.52 -2.67
N SER A 136 19.28 -25.45 -3.26
CA SER A 136 18.38 -24.29 -3.12
C SER A 136 17.56 -24.44 -1.84
N ARG A 137 17.75 -23.55 -0.86
CA ARG A 137 16.92 -23.51 0.34
C ARG A 137 15.85 -22.44 0.17
N GLY A 138 14.67 -22.84 -0.33
CA GLY A 138 13.49 -21.97 -0.33
C GLY A 138 12.89 -21.91 1.08
N THR A 139 12.68 -20.72 1.63
CA THR A 139 11.80 -20.52 2.78
C THR A 139 10.47 -19.97 2.27
N GLU A 140 9.45 -20.83 2.19
CA GLU A 140 8.07 -20.40 2.04
C GLU A 140 7.52 -20.06 3.43
N MET A 141 7.14 -18.79 3.65
CA MET A 141 6.36 -18.41 4.83
C MET A 141 4.88 -18.61 4.50
N ASN A 142 4.26 -19.62 5.10
CA ASN A 142 2.82 -19.79 5.05
C ASN A 142 2.16 -18.80 6.03
N SER A 143 1.39 -17.85 5.51
CA SER A 143 0.73 -16.79 6.30
C SER A 143 -0.36 -17.32 7.26
N ALA A 144 -0.71 -18.60 7.19
CA ALA A 144 -1.76 -19.22 8.02
C ALA A 144 -1.23 -20.06 9.22
N ALA A 145 0.08 -20.25 9.37
CA ALA A 145 0.64 -21.06 10.46
C ALA A 145 1.74 -20.29 11.21
N ARG A 146 1.58 -20.11 12.52
CA ARG A 146 2.65 -19.65 13.45
C ARG A 146 3.79 -20.68 13.61
N ALA A 147 4.07 -21.50 12.59
CA ALA A 147 5.12 -22.50 12.59
C ALA A 147 5.90 -22.45 11.27
N LYS A 148 7.23 -22.34 11.39
CA LYS A 148 8.18 -22.38 10.28
C LYS A 148 8.18 -23.78 9.67
N VAL A 149 7.41 -24.00 8.61
CA VAL A 149 7.48 -25.24 7.84
C VAL A 149 8.68 -25.14 6.89
N ILE A 150 9.74 -25.88 7.20
CA ILE A 150 10.92 -25.99 6.34
C ILE A 150 10.64 -27.15 5.37
N ASN A 151 10.22 -26.84 4.14
CA ASN A 151 10.17 -27.83 3.06
C ASN A 151 11.40 -27.66 2.15
N PRO A 152 12.48 -28.45 2.33
CA PRO A 152 13.59 -28.41 1.40
C PRO A 152 13.16 -29.01 0.05
N GLN A 153 13.00 -28.15 -0.96
CA GLN A 153 12.91 -28.57 -2.35
C GLN A 153 14.33 -28.85 -2.86
N THR A 154 14.72 -30.13 -2.97
CA THR A 154 15.95 -30.54 -3.64
C THR A 154 15.74 -30.48 -5.15
N ARG A 155 16.26 -29.44 -5.80
CA ARG A 155 16.37 -29.38 -7.26
C ARG A 155 17.80 -29.69 -7.68
N THR A 156 18.00 -30.86 -8.27
CA THR A 156 19.26 -31.23 -8.91
C THR A 156 19.32 -30.59 -10.29
N GLY A 157 20.23 -29.64 -10.49
CA GLY A 157 20.48 -29.01 -11.80
C GLY A 157 21.96 -29.08 -12.14
N VAL A 158 22.27 -29.46 -13.38
CA VAL A 158 23.64 -29.42 -13.92
C VAL A 158 23.82 -28.06 -14.59
N ILE A 159 24.68 -27.21 -14.05
CA ILE A 159 25.12 -25.98 -14.73
C ILE A 159 26.38 -26.33 -15.52
N SER A 160 26.29 -26.26 -16.85
CA SER A 160 27.47 -26.27 -17.72
C SER A 160 27.82 -24.83 -18.05
N ILE A 161 29.07 -24.44 -17.79
CA ILE A 161 29.62 -23.15 -18.17
C ILE A 161 30.55 -23.44 -19.37
N GLU A 162 30.26 -22.83 -20.52
CA GLU A 162 31.14 -22.89 -21.72
C GLU A 162 32.34 -21.95 -21.57
#